data_AF-X1BKW8-F1
#
_entry.id   AF-X1BKW8-F1
#
_cell.length_a   1.000
_cell.length_b   1.000
_cell.length_c   1.000
_cell.angle_alpha   90.00
_cell.angle_beta   90.00
_cell.angle_gamma   90.00
#
_symmetry.space_group_name_H-M   'P 1'
#
loop_
_entity.id
_entity.type
_entity.pdbx_description
1 polymer ?
#
loop_
_entity_poly.entity_id
_entity_poly.type
_entity_poly.pdbx_seq_one_letter_code
_entity_poly.pdbx_strand_id
1 'polypeptide(L)'
;HKLAELIMVTELGYAAGYTASDLGKSEVYVPGVGSIPYGPGSYIPNSIYANVGRCLTGENVFREAEIITDISGGIPATFPHEGDFVNPKLSEALNKYIMRNPKIAPENAAQLWRYVGDMLCSASGGIALVGGYHGGGSPVMEQIAITTQYDIEARKDMVKKIAGIDDKLNKKRLKLNQANGSKMMVQRVDEVVSKK
;
A
#
# COMPACT_ATOMS: atom_id res chain seq x y z
N HIS A 1 20.89 6.74 1.23
CA HIS A 1 19.91 5.74 0.78
C HIS A 1 18.58 5.90 1.54
N LYS A 2 18.54 5.86 2.87
CA LYS A 2 17.28 6.02 3.67
C LYS A 2 16.43 7.26 3.34
N LEU A 3 17.05 8.44 3.19
CA LEU A 3 16.30 9.65 2.84
C LEU A 3 15.59 9.52 1.48
N ALA A 4 16.21 8.83 0.51
CA ALA A 4 15.57 8.59 -0.78
C ALA A 4 14.35 7.67 -0.64
N GLU A 5 14.38 6.71 0.29
CA GLU A 5 13.25 5.82 0.59
C GLU A 5 12.04 6.62 1.11
N LEU A 6 12.25 7.51 2.08
CA LEU A 6 11.20 8.42 2.60
C LEU A 6 10.64 9.31 1.49
N ILE A 7 11.52 9.92 0.68
CA ILE A 7 11.12 10.80 -0.42
C ILE A 7 10.30 10.03 -1.45
N MET A 8 10.72 8.82 -1.84
CA MET A 8 9.99 8.02 -2.82
C MET A 8 8.58 7.67 -2.36
N VAL A 9 8.40 7.21 -1.11
CA VAL A 9 7.08 6.88 -0.57
C VAL A 9 6.18 8.10 -0.56
N THR A 10 6.70 9.24 -0.09
CA THR A 10 5.97 10.52 -0.02
C THR A 10 5.52 10.99 -1.41
N GLU A 11 6.45 11.06 -2.36
CA GLU A 11 6.17 11.56 -3.71
C GLU A 11 5.26 10.62 -4.50
N LEU A 12 5.39 9.29 -4.32
CA LEU A 12 4.49 8.32 -4.95
C LEU A 12 3.07 8.40 -4.38
N GLY A 13 2.93 8.58 -3.07
CA GLY A 13 1.64 8.82 -2.43
C GLY A 13 0.97 10.09 -2.97
N TYR A 14 1.72 11.19 -3.06
CA TYR A 14 1.25 12.46 -3.63
C TYR A 14 0.83 12.30 -5.10
N ALA A 15 1.70 11.72 -5.94
CA ALA A 15 1.43 11.52 -7.35
C ALA A 15 0.19 10.64 -7.59
N ALA A 16 0.01 9.59 -6.80
CA ALA A 16 -1.16 8.73 -6.87
C ALA A 16 -2.45 9.49 -6.50
N GLY A 17 -2.43 10.30 -5.43
CA GLY A 17 -3.59 11.12 -5.03
C GLY A 17 -3.95 12.19 -6.05
N TYR A 18 -2.94 12.87 -6.61
CA TYR A 18 -3.13 13.84 -7.69
C TYR A 18 -3.75 13.18 -8.93
N THR A 19 -3.16 12.07 -9.39
CA THR A 19 -3.65 11.31 -10.55
C THR A 19 -5.06 10.77 -10.32
N ALA A 20 -5.35 10.31 -9.10
CA ALA A 20 -6.70 9.87 -8.74
C ALA A 20 -7.73 10.99 -8.88
N SER A 21 -7.36 12.20 -8.49
CA SER A 21 -8.23 13.37 -8.56
C SER A 21 -8.40 13.88 -9.99
N ASP A 22 -7.31 13.96 -10.76
CA ASP A 22 -7.32 14.40 -12.16
C ASP A 22 -8.14 13.46 -13.05
N LEU A 23 -8.05 12.14 -12.82
CA LEU A 23 -8.85 11.13 -13.50
C LEU A 23 -10.24 10.93 -12.86
N GLY A 24 -10.66 11.85 -11.98
CA GLY A 24 -11.98 11.81 -11.35
C GLY A 24 -13.10 11.99 -12.37
N LYS A 25 -14.19 11.24 -12.20
CA LYS A 25 -15.34 11.29 -13.12
C LYS A 25 -16.67 11.11 -12.38
N SER A 26 -17.77 11.42 -13.05
CA SER A 26 -19.13 11.28 -12.51
C SER A 26 -19.68 9.84 -12.61
N GLU A 27 -18.80 8.84 -12.71
CA GLU A 27 -19.15 7.43 -12.84
C GLU A 27 -18.26 6.59 -11.93
N VAL A 28 -18.85 5.57 -11.31
CA VAL A 28 -18.12 4.58 -10.51
C VAL A 28 -18.15 3.23 -11.22
N TYR A 29 -17.00 2.55 -11.26
CA TYR A 29 -16.94 1.17 -11.73
C TYR A 29 -17.29 0.22 -10.59
N VAL A 30 -18.29 -0.63 -10.79
CA VAL A 30 -18.69 -1.66 -9.85
C VAL A 30 -18.31 -3.03 -10.44
N PRO A 31 -17.43 -3.82 -9.76
CA PRO A 31 -17.07 -5.15 -10.21
C PRO A 31 -18.31 -6.02 -10.50
N GLY A 32 -18.35 -6.61 -11.69
CA GLY A 32 -19.45 -7.47 -12.14
C GLY A 32 -20.67 -6.72 -12.71
N VAL A 33 -20.75 -5.40 -12.56
CA VAL A 33 -21.85 -4.57 -13.11
C VAL A 33 -21.37 -3.65 -14.22
N GLY A 34 -20.18 -3.05 -14.07
CA GLY A 34 -19.65 -2.06 -15.00
C GLY A 34 -19.75 -0.63 -14.44
N SER A 35 -19.63 0.37 -15.31
CA SER A 35 -19.71 1.79 -14.92
C SER A 35 -21.16 2.24 -14.74
N ILE A 36 -21.43 2.88 -13.60
CA ILE A 36 -22.74 3.47 -13.28
C ILE A 36 -22.58 4.93 -12.84
N PRO A 37 -23.60 5.80 -13.02
CA PRO A 37 -23.53 7.19 -12.57
C PRO A 37 -23.29 7.32 -11.07
N TYR A 38 -22.39 8.23 -10.67
CA TYR A 38 -22.09 8.53 -9.27
C TYR A 38 -22.89 9.75 -8.80
N GLY A 39 -24.18 9.53 -8.53
CA GLY A 39 -25.10 10.57 -8.05
C GLY A 39 -25.32 11.75 -9.02
N PRO A 40 -26.22 12.69 -8.70
CA PRO A 40 -26.43 13.89 -9.52
C PRO A 40 -25.31 14.91 -9.25
N GLY A 41 -24.40 15.09 -10.21
CA GLY A 41 -23.37 16.14 -10.19
C GLY A 41 -22.14 15.85 -9.33
N SER A 42 -22.06 14.68 -8.69
CA SER A 42 -20.88 14.29 -7.90
C SER A 42 -19.79 13.69 -8.79
N TYR A 43 -18.55 13.85 -8.34
CA TYR A 43 -17.37 13.22 -8.93
C TYR A 43 -16.72 12.28 -7.90
N ILE A 44 -16.19 11.17 -8.39
CA ILE A 44 -15.41 10.22 -7.59
C ILE A 44 -13.99 10.14 -8.15
N PRO A 45 -12.94 10.17 -7.32
CA PRO A 45 -11.57 9.94 -7.77
C PRO A 45 -11.41 8.59 -8.46
N ASN A 46 -10.41 8.45 -9.32
CA ASN A 46 -10.07 7.17 -9.90
C ASN A 46 -9.67 6.19 -8.79
N SER A 47 -10.50 5.15 -8.66
CA SER A 47 -10.40 4.19 -7.57
C SER A 47 -9.08 3.41 -7.57
N ILE A 48 -8.52 3.08 -8.74
CA ILE A 48 -7.24 2.36 -8.79
C ILE A 48 -6.13 3.22 -8.19
N TYR A 49 -5.96 4.47 -8.64
CA TYR A 49 -4.89 5.32 -8.15
C TYR A 49 -5.09 5.73 -6.68
N ALA A 50 -6.34 5.94 -6.24
CA ALA A 50 -6.64 6.21 -4.84
C ALA A 50 -6.19 5.04 -3.94
N ASN A 51 -6.55 3.81 -4.31
CA ASN A 51 -6.17 2.62 -3.54
C ASN A 51 -4.66 2.31 -3.65
N VAL A 52 -4.03 2.51 -4.80
CA VAL A 52 -2.57 2.32 -4.97
C VAL A 52 -1.79 3.25 -4.06
N GLY A 53 -2.11 4.55 -4.08
CA GLY A 53 -1.43 5.52 -3.21
C GLY A 53 -1.66 5.24 -1.73
N ARG A 54 -2.89 4.88 -1.37
CA ARG A 54 -3.24 4.55 0.01
C ARG A 54 -2.54 3.29 0.52
N CYS A 55 -2.55 2.21 -0.27
CA CYS A 55 -1.89 0.95 0.06
C CYS A 55 -0.39 1.16 0.23
N LEU A 56 0.25 1.82 -0.75
CA LEU A 56 1.69 2.06 -0.73
C LEU A 56 2.13 2.87 0.49
N THR A 57 1.44 3.99 0.77
CA THR A 57 1.78 4.82 1.93
C THR A 57 1.46 4.11 3.25
N GLY A 58 0.33 3.42 3.33
CA GLY A 58 -0.09 2.67 4.52
C GLY A 58 0.88 1.56 4.91
N GLU A 59 1.33 0.74 3.96
CA GLU A 59 2.28 -0.35 4.21
C GLU A 59 3.67 0.16 4.64
N ASN A 60 4.03 1.39 4.27
CA ASN A 60 5.32 1.97 4.58
C ASN A 60 5.37 2.76 5.90
N VAL A 61 4.25 3.06 6.57
CA VAL A 61 4.23 3.90 7.78
C VAL A 61 5.22 3.43 8.85
N PHE A 62 5.23 2.13 9.15
CA PHE A 62 6.16 1.59 10.14
C PHE A 62 7.60 1.52 9.64
N ARG A 63 7.80 1.37 8.32
CA ARG A 63 9.12 1.41 7.71
C ARG A 63 9.72 2.82 7.77
N GLU A 64 8.91 3.85 7.56
CA GLU A 64 9.32 5.25 7.73
C GLU A 64 9.68 5.52 9.20
N ALA A 65 8.87 5.05 10.14
CA ALA A 65 9.17 5.15 11.58
C ALA A 65 10.46 4.41 11.97
N GLU A 66 10.70 3.23 11.40
CA GLU A 66 11.93 2.46 11.58
C GLU A 66 13.16 3.24 11.08
N ILE A 67 13.07 3.86 9.90
CA ILE A 67 14.14 4.69 9.34
C ILE A 67 14.46 5.86 10.28
N ILE A 68 13.44 6.52 10.82
CA ILE A 68 13.65 7.63 11.77
C ILE A 68 14.29 7.12 13.06
N THR A 69 13.84 5.97 13.58
CA THR A 69 14.40 5.33 14.78
C THR A 69 15.89 5.00 14.61
N ASP A 70 16.25 4.43 13.46
CA ASP A 70 17.63 4.09 13.14
C ASP A 70 18.52 5.35 13.04
N ILE A 71 18.02 6.41 12.39
CA ILE A 71 18.74 7.68 12.29
C ILE A 71 18.88 8.38 13.66
N SER A 72 17.85 8.33 14.50
CA SER A 72 17.85 8.99 15.81
C SER A 72 18.69 8.25 16.85
N GLY A 73 18.85 6.93 16.70
CA GLY A 73 19.30 6.07 17.80
C GLY A 73 18.33 6.16 18.98
N GLY A 74 18.83 5.91 20.19
CA GLY A 74 18.00 5.80 21.40
C GLY A 74 17.50 7.12 21.99
N ILE A 75 17.96 8.28 21.50
CA ILE A 75 17.68 9.57 22.13
C ILE A 75 16.18 9.89 22.27
N PRO A 76 15.27 9.55 21.32
CA PRO A 76 13.85 9.90 21.48
C PRO A 76 13.20 9.25 22.71
N ALA A 77 13.66 8.06 23.09
CA ALA A 77 13.14 7.32 24.24
C ALA A 77 13.81 7.68 25.57
N THR A 78 14.97 8.35 25.53
CA THR A 78 15.77 8.69 26.72
C THR A 78 15.99 10.19 26.89
N PHE A 79 15.29 11.02 26.12
CA PHE A 79 15.46 12.46 26.14
C PHE A 79 14.92 13.05 27.46
N PRO A 80 15.64 13.96 28.14
CA PRO A 80 15.17 14.58 29.38
C PRO A 80 13.87 15.36 29.19
N HIS A 81 13.14 15.55 30.27
CA HIS A 81 11.89 16.30 30.22
C HIS A 81 12.16 17.80 30.11
N GLU A 82 11.18 18.56 29.63
CA GLU A 82 11.30 20.02 29.50
C GLU A 82 11.65 20.70 30.82
N GLY A 83 11.09 20.20 31.93
CA GLY A 83 11.39 20.67 33.27
C GLY A 83 12.88 20.65 33.61
N ASP A 84 13.65 19.71 33.06
CA ASP A 84 15.09 19.62 33.30
C ASP A 84 15.87 20.70 32.55
N PHE A 85 15.42 21.09 31.35
CA PHE A 85 16.05 22.15 30.55
C PHE A 85 15.85 23.55 31.14
N VAL A 86 14.78 23.76 31.91
CA VAL A 86 14.54 25.02 32.65
C VAL A 86 15.06 24.99 34.09
N ASN A 87 15.55 23.83 34.55
CA ASN A 87 16.10 23.70 35.90
C ASN A 87 17.47 24.40 35.99
N PRO A 88 17.65 25.40 36.88
CA PRO A 88 18.92 26.14 36.98
C PRO A 88 20.15 25.27 37.29
N LYS A 89 19.95 24.09 37.91
CA LYS A 89 21.05 23.17 38.25
C LYS A 89 21.46 22.26 37.08
N LEU A 90 20.56 22.00 36.13
CA LEU A 90 20.76 21.01 35.06
C LEU A 90 20.92 21.65 33.68
N SER A 91 20.29 22.80 33.45
CA SER A 91 20.18 23.46 32.15
C SER A 91 21.53 23.65 31.45
N GLU A 92 22.55 24.14 32.17
CA GLU A 92 23.88 24.35 31.60
C GLU A 92 24.50 23.04 31.08
N ALA A 93 24.41 21.97 31.88
CA ALA A 93 24.95 20.66 31.50
C ALA A 93 24.17 20.05 30.33
N LEU A 94 22.83 20.12 30.35
CA LEU A 94 21.99 19.60 29.27
C LEU A 94 22.25 20.31 27.95
N ASN A 95 22.28 21.65 27.96
CA ASN A 95 22.58 22.44 26.76
C ASN A 95 24.00 22.18 26.23
N LYS A 96 24.96 21.92 27.11
CA LYS A 96 26.31 21.53 26.71
C LYS A 96 26.34 20.16 26.02
N TYR A 97 25.68 19.15 26.59
CA TYR A 97 25.81 17.76 26.12
C TYR A 97 24.83 17.37 25.03
N ILE A 98 23.78 18.15 24.78
CA ILE A 98 22.86 17.89 23.66
C ILE A 98 23.47 18.24 22.30
N MET A 99 24.49 19.11 22.30
CA MET A 99 25.15 19.55 21.07
C MET A 99 26.07 18.47 20.50
N ARG A 100 25.88 18.17 19.22
CA ARG A 100 26.81 17.34 18.43
C ARG A 100 27.46 18.11 17.28
N ASN A 101 26.74 19.07 16.72
CA ASN A 101 27.24 19.98 15.70
C ASN A 101 27.31 21.40 16.29
N PRO A 102 28.50 22.03 16.39
CA PRO A 102 28.65 23.35 17.01
C PRO A 102 27.99 24.49 16.21
N LYS A 103 27.53 24.23 14.98
CA LYS A 103 26.76 25.19 14.17
C LYS A 103 25.27 25.23 14.54
N ILE A 104 24.81 24.35 15.42
CA ILE A 104 23.40 24.24 15.83
C ILE A 104 23.28 24.68 17.29
N ALA A 105 22.38 25.62 17.57
CA ALA A 105 22.09 26.05 18.93
C ALA A 105 21.52 24.88 19.78
N PRO A 106 21.92 24.74 21.06
CA PRO A 106 21.41 23.70 21.96
C PRO A 106 19.87 23.61 21.99
N GLU A 107 19.20 24.75 21.99
CA GLU A 107 17.75 24.87 22.08
C GLU A 107 17.07 24.24 20.86
N ASN A 108 17.64 24.46 19.66
CA ASN A 108 17.14 23.87 18.42
C ASN A 108 17.37 22.36 18.39
N ALA A 109 18.53 21.89 18.87
CA ALA A 109 18.80 20.46 18.98
C ALA A 109 17.81 19.78 19.95
N ALA A 110 17.59 20.39 21.12
CA ALA A 110 16.63 19.92 22.09
C ALA A 110 15.20 19.88 21.51
N GLN A 111 14.79 20.92 20.77
CA GLN A 111 13.46 20.96 20.17
C GLN A 111 13.24 19.87 19.13
N LEU A 112 14.24 19.59 18.29
CA LEU A 112 14.19 18.48 17.34
C LEU A 112 13.95 17.15 18.06
N TRP A 113 14.70 16.88 19.14
CA TRP A 113 14.57 15.61 19.85
C TRP A 113 13.25 15.46 20.60
N ARG A 114 12.69 16.55 21.14
CA ARG A 114 11.32 16.53 21.68
C ARG A 114 10.31 16.16 20.60
N TYR A 115 10.43 16.76 19.41
CA TYR A 115 9.53 16.47 18.30
C TYR A 115 9.63 15.02 17.83
N VAL A 116 10.86 14.50 17.66
CA VAL A 116 11.08 13.09 17.31
C VAL A 116 10.58 12.15 18.42
N GLY A 117 10.78 12.51 19.69
CA GLY A 117 10.22 11.80 20.83
C GLY A 117 8.70 11.77 20.83
N ASP A 118 8.04 12.86 20.48
CA ASP A 118 6.58 12.90 20.33
C ASP A 118 6.11 11.97 19.20
N MET A 119 6.77 12.02 18.04
CA MET A 119 6.42 11.15 16.90
C MET A 119 6.58 9.65 17.20
N LEU A 120 7.64 9.24 17.90
CA LEU A 120 7.98 7.83 18.07
C LEU A 120 7.54 7.23 19.41
N CYS A 121 7.47 8.03 20.47
CA CYS A 121 7.38 7.52 21.85
C CYS A 121 6.18 8.06 22.64
N SER A 122 5.42 9.02 22.11
CA SER A 122 4.23 9.53 22.80
C SER A 122 2.96 8.72 22.45
N ALA A 123 1.92 8.91 23.26
CA ALA A 123 0.59 8.37 22.97
C ALA A 123 0.05 8.90 21.63
N SER A 124 0.28 10.18 21.33
CA SER A 124 -0.12 10.80 20.06
C SER A 124 0.62 10.18 18.88
N GLY A 125 1.94 9.97 19.01
CA GLY A 125 2.75 9.27 18.00
C GLY A 125 2.27 7.85 17.73
N GLY A 126 1.99 7.08 18.79
CA GLY A 126 1.42 5.73 18.66
C GLY A 126 0.07 5.71 17.94
N ILE A 127 -0.84 6.64 18.28
CA ILE A 127 -2.13 6.79 17.60
C ILE A 127 -1.91 7.16 16.12
N ALA A 128 -0.99 8.08 15.83
CA ALA A 128 -0.69 8.51 14.46
C ALA A 128 -0.14 7.37 13.60
N LEU A 129 0.72 6.49 14.14
CA LEU A 129 1.24 5.33 13.42
C LEU A 129 0.14 4.33 13.08
N VAL A 130 -0.69 3.96 14.07
CA VAL A 130 -1.80 3.03 13.85
C VAL A 130 -2.85 3.63 12.91
N GLY A 131 -3.16 4.92 13.09
CA GLY A 131 -4.07 5.66 12.21
C GLY A 131 -3.53 5.83 10.79
N GLY A 132 -2.22 6.03 10.62
CA GLY A 132 -1.57 6.08 9.31
C GLY A 132 -1.60 4.72 8.60
N TYR A 133 -1.53 3.63 9.34
CA TYR A 133 -1.60 2.27 8.78
C TYR A 133 -3.04 1.85 8.44
N HIS A 134 -4.02 2.17 9.29
CA HIS A 134 -5.42 1.72 9.16
C HIS A 134 -6.42 2.78 8.69
N GLY A 135 -6.01 4.04 8.55
CA GLY A 135 -6.87 5.13 8.12
C GLY A 135 -7.45 4.86 6.73
N GLY A 136 -8.77 4.96 6.58
CA GLY A 136 -9.47 4.62 5.33
C GLY A 136 -9.59 3.10 5.07
N GLY A 137 -8.88 2.27 5.84
CA GLY A 137 -8.86 0.84 5.71
C GLY A 137 -7.51 0.20 6.06
N SER A 138 -7.52 -1.09 6.40
CA SER A 138 -6.30 -1.91 6.47
C SER A 138 -5.82 -2.25 5.06
N PRO A 139 -4.50 -2.25 4.76
CA PRO A 139 -3.94 -2.44 3.42
C PRO A 139 -4.54 -3.59 2.58
N VAL A 140 -4.97 -4.67 3.24
CA VAL A 140 -5.66 -5.79 2.58
C VAL A 140 -6.92 -5.35 1.81
N MET A 141 -7.65 -4.34 2.28
CA MET A 141 -8.84 -3.83 1.61
C MET A 141 -8.47 -3.09 0.33
N GLU A 142 -7.41 -2.28 0.35
CA GLU A 142 -6.89 -1.62 -0.83
C GLU A 142 -6.36 -2.65 -1.83
N GLN A 143 -5.65 -3.70 -1.38
CA GLN A 143 -5.20 -4.79 -2.26
C GLN A 143 -6.37 -5.50 -2.94
N ILE A 144 -7.47 -5.75 -2.22
CA ILE A 144 -8.70 -6.31 -2.79
C ILE A 144 -9.30 -5.33 -3.81
N ALA A 145 -9.41 -4.04 -3.49
CA ALA A 145 -9.97 -3.03 -4.38
C ALA A 145 -9.15 -2.90 -5.68
N ILE A 146 -7.82 -2.83 -5.57
CA ILE A 146 -6.91 -2.81 -6.73
C ILE A 146 -7.14 -4.05 -7.58
N THR A 147 -7.10 -5.25 -6.99
CA THR A 147 -7.19 -6.51 -7.75
C THR A 147 -8.55 -6.68 -8.44
N THR A 148 -9.64 -6.28 -7.78
CA THR A 148 -11.01 -6.48 -8.30
C THR A 148 -11.43 -5.45 -9.35
N GLN A 149 -10.79 -4.27 -9.36
CA GLN A 149 -11.15 -3.18 -10.26
C GLN A 149 -10.14 -2.98 -11.40
N TYR A 150 -8.96 -3.60 -11.31
CA TYR A 150 -7.95 -3.52 -12.36
C TYR A 150 -8.31 -4.45 -13.53
N ASP A 151 -8.09 -3.99 -14.75
CA ASP A 151 -8.39 -4.76 -15.96
C ASP A 151 -7.33 -5.83 -16.23
N ILE A 152 -7.39 -6.90 -15.44
CA ILE A 152 -6.49 -8.06 -15.53
C ILE A 152 -6.68 -8.80 -16.85
N GLU A 153 -7.90 -8.84 -17.41
CA GLU A 153 -8.17 -9.50 -18.69
C GLU A 153 -7.48 -8.78 -19.85
N ALA A 154 -7.51 -7.44 -19.89
CA ALA A 154 -6.72 -6.69 -20.87
C ALA A 154 -5.21 -6.98 -20.75
N ARG A 155 -4.69 -7.18 -19.52
CA ARG A 155 -3.27 -7.58 -19.34
C ARG A 155 -3.00 -8.98 -19.86
N LYS A 156 -3.90 -9.94 -19.59
CA LYS A 156 -3.81 -11.31 -20.14
C LYS A 156 -3.82 -11.30 -21.67
N ASP A 157 -4.72 -10.53 -22.27
CA ASP A 157 -4.85 -10.47 -23.73
C ASP A 157 -3.61 -9.84 -24.40
N MET A 158 -3.02 -8.81 -23.79
CA MET A 158 -1.72 -8.27 -24.25
C MET A 158 -0.62 -9.33 -24.23
N VAL A 159 -0.48 -10.06 -23.11
CA VAL A 159 0.53 -11.13 -22.99
C VAL A 159 0.31 -12.23 -24.02
N LYS A 160 -0.94 -12.69 -24.19
CA LYS A 160 -1.27 -13.71 -25.19
C LYS A 160 -0.87 -13.27 -26.60
N LYS A 161 -1.17 -12.02 -26.96
CA LYS A 161 -0.84 -11.46 -28.27
C LYS A 161 0.67 -11.43 -28.51
N ILE A 162 1.45 -10.97 -27.53
CA ILE A 162 2.93 -10.88 -27.64
C ILE A 162 3.55 -12.28 -27.70
N ALA A 163 3.06 -13.22 -26.89
CA ALA A 163 3.58 -14.58 -26.80
C ALA A 163 3.07 -15.50 -27.93
N GLY A 164 2.18 -15.04 -28.81
CA GLY A 164 1.58 -15.86 -29.87
C GLY A 164 0.64 -16.97 -29.35
N ILE A 165 0.04 -16.78 -28.18
CA ILE A 165 -0.91 -17.73 -27.58
C ILE A 165 -2.26 -17.60 -28.30
N ASP A 166 -2.69 -18.68 -28.94
CA ASP A 166 -4.00 -18.77 -29.59
C ASP A 166 -4.99 -19.62 -28.77
N ASP A 167 -5.94 -18.96 -28.11
CA ASP A 167 -7.01 -19.62 -27.33
C ASP A 167 -7.91 -20.54 -28.17
N LYS A 168 -7.91 -20.42 -29.51
CA LYS A 168 -8.60 -21.39 -30.38
C LYS A 168 -7.99 -22.78 -30.26
N LEU A 169 -6.67 -22.89 -30.02
CA LEU A 169 -5.99 -24.17 -29.79
C LEU A 169 -6.48 -24.82 -28.50
N ASN A 170 -6.66 -24.04 -27.44
CA ASN A 170 -7.23 -24.50 -26.17
C ASN A 170 -8.67 -24.99 -26.35
N LYS A 171 -9.51 -24.23 -27.06
CA LYS A 171 -10.89 -24.63 -27.39
C LYS A 171 -10.94 -25.92 -28.21
N LYS A 172 -10.04 -26.09 -29.19
CA LYS A 172 -9.92 -27.32 -29.99
C LYS A 172 -9.55 -28.52 -29.11
N ARG A 173 -8.57 -28.35 -28.21
CA ARG A 173 -8.13 -29.39 -27.27
C ARG A 173 -9.24 -29.81 -26.30
N LEU A 174 -10.00 -28.86 -25.75
CA LEU A 174 -11.14 -29.15 -24.86
C LEU A 174 -12.22 -29.97 -25.56
N LYS A 175 -12.59 -29.61 -26.80
CA LYS A 175 -13.56 -30.38 -27.60
C LYS A 175 -13.08 -31.80 -27.89
N LEU A 176 -11.79 -31.97 -28.22
CA LEU A 176 -11.17 -33.29 -28.40
C LEU A 176 -11.26 -34.15 -27.14
N ASN A 177 -10.96 -33.56 -25.98
CA ASN A 177 -11.00 -34.28 -24.70
C ASN A 177 -12.44 -34.69 -24.32
N GLN A 178 -13.44 -33.82 -24.55
CA GLN A 178 -14.84 -34.16 -24.33
C GLN A 178 -15.31 -35.29 -25.27
N ALA A 179 -14.98 -35.22 -26.56
CA ALA A 179 -15.30 -36.28 -27.52
C ALA A 179 -14.65 -37.63 -27.15
N ASN A 180 -13.41 -37.61 -26.66
CA ASN A 180 -12.70 -38.82 -26.23
C ASN A 180 -13.23 -39.37 -24.91
N GLY A 181 -13.61 -38.52 -23.95
CA GLY A 181 -14.27 -38.93 -22.71
C GLY A 181 -15.63 -39.60 -22.96
N SER A 182 -16.43 -39.06 -23.89
CA SER A 182 -17.68 -39.70 -24.32
C SER A 182 -17.43 -41.04 -25.04
N LYS A 183 -16.41 -41.15 -25.89
CA LYS A 183 -16.05 -42.43 -26.54
C LYS A 183 -15.62 -43.53 -25.55
N MET A 184 -14.87 -43.18 -24.50
CA MET A 184 -14.52 -44.11 -23.42
C MET A 184 -15.74 -44.59 -22.62
N MET A 185 -16.76 -43.74 -22.45
CA MET A 185 -18.02 -44.12 -21.79
C MET A 185 -18.86 -45.04 -22.67
N VAL A 186 -18.92 -44.78 -23.99
CA VAL A 186 -19.68 -45.63 -24.95
C VAL A 186 -19.04 -47.02 -25.07
N GLN A 187 -17.71 -47.13 -25.14
CA GLN A 187 -17.04 -48.44 -25.22
C GLN A 187 -17.20 -49.32 -23.96
N ARG A 188 -17.55 -48.75 -22.80
CA ARG A 188 -17.78 -49.52 -21.57
C ARG A 188 -19.18 -50.13 -21.44
N VAL A 189 -20.16 -49.62 -22.18
CA VAL A 189 -21.56 -50.10 -22.06
C VAL A 189 -21.85 -51.22 -23.06
N ASP A 190 -21.25 -51.17 -24.25
CA ASP A 190 -21.54 -52.14 -25.32
C ASP A 190 -20.82 -53.49 -25.15
N GLU A 191 -19.72 -53.57 -24.38
CA GLU A 191 -19.02 -54.85 -24.13
C GLU A 191 -19.66 -55.72 -23.02
N VAL A 192 -20.57 -55.16 -22.21
CA VAL A 192 -21.17 -55.89 -21.06
C VAL A 192 -22.52 -56.54 -21.43
N VAL A 193 -23.17 -56.14 -22.53
CA VAL A 193 -24.53 -56.60 -22.88
C VAL A 193 -24.55 -57.74 -23.92
N SER A 194 -23.40 -58.12 -24.49
CA SER A 194 -23.31 -59.21 -25.50
C SER A 194 -22.95 -60.60 -24.94
N LYS A 195 -22.85 -60.77 -23.62
CA LYS A 195 -22.60 -62.09 -23.00
C LYS A 195 -23.63 -62.43 -21.94
N LYS A 196 -24.83 -62.82 -22.38
CA LYS A 196 -25.75 -63.70 -21.63
C LYS A 196 -26.51 -64.57 -22.62
#